data_AF-A0A5J4KTJ2-F1
#
_entry.id   AF-A0A5J4KTJ2-F1
#
_cell.length_a   1.000
_cell.length_b   1.000
_cell.length_c   1.000
_cell.angle_alpha   90.00
_cell.angle_beta   90.00
_cell.angle_gamma   90.00
#
_symmetry.space_group_name_H-M   'P 1'
#
loop_
_entity.id
_entity.type
_entity.pdbx_description
1 polymer ?
#
loop_
_entity_poly.entity_id
_entity_poly.type
_entity_poly.pdbx_seq_one_letter_code
_entity_poly.pdbx_strand_id
1 'polypeptide(L)' 'MRIEYDPERDLLYISFVEAEVKAAETITITPGVHADFDRDKRLIGIEVIDASEIMGKKIEFKLPELLAV' A
#
# COMPACT_ATOMS: atom_id res chain seq x y z
N MET A 1 8.88 -2.30 -9.76
CA MET A 1 8.40 -1.33 -8.74
C MET A 1 7.93 -0.07 -9.43
N ARG A 2 6.73 0.41 -9.10
CA ARG A 2 6.10 1.58 -9.72
C ARG A 2 5.44 2.43 -8.63
N ILE A 3 5.49 3.76 -8.78
CA ILE A 3 4.85 4.70 -7.87
C ILE A 3 3.92 5.57 -8.71
N GLU A 4 2.66 5.70 -8.30
CA GLU A 4 1.64 6.49 -8.96
C GLU A 4 0.95 7.40 -7.97
N TYR A 5 0.73 8.64 -8.36
CA TYR A 5 -0.08 9.58 -7.59
C TYR A 5 -1.25 10.03 -8.46
N ASP A 6 -2.46 9.86 -7.94
CA ASP A 6 -3.70 10.36 -8.51
C ASP A 6 -4.11 11.64 -7.75
N PRO A 7 -3.92 12.84 -8.33
CA PRO A 7 -4.27 14.09 -7.68
C PRO A 7 -5.77 14.35 -7.58
N GLU A 8 -6.61 13.69 -8.39
CA GLU A 8 -8.07 13.85 -8.31
C GLU A 8 -8.63 13.11 -7.08
N ARG A 9 -8.01 11.98 -6.74
CA ARG A 9 -8.38 11.13 -5.60
C ARG A 9 -7.54 11.38 -4.34
N ASP A 10 -6.49 12.22 -4.45
CA ASP A 10 -5.43 12.40 -3.46
C ASP A 10 -4.86 11.06 -2.93
N LEU A 11 -4.49 10.20 -3.89
CA LEU A 11 -4.12 8.81 -3.63
C LEU A 11 -2.71 8.52 -4.16
N LEU A 12 -1.83 8.00 -3.30
CA LEU A 12 -0.53 7.49 -3.69
C LEU A 12 -0.54 5.95 -3.63
N TYR A 13 -0.21 5.33 -4.75
CA TYR A 13 -0.03 3.88 -4.84
C TYR A 13 1.43 3.53 -5.12
N ILE A 14 1.96 2.58 -4.36
CA ILE A 14 3.30 2.01 -4.54
C ILE A 14 3.14 0.53 -4.85
N SER A 15 3.43 0.13 -6.09
CA SER A 15 3.42 -1.27 -6.52
C SER A 15 4.82 -1.88 -6.46
N PHE A 16 4.95 -3.06 -5.86
CA PHE A 16 6.21 -3.81 -5.78
C PHE A 16 6.36 -4.85 -6.90
N VAL A 17 5.28 -5.15 -7.62
CA VAL A 17 5.24 -6.14 -8.71
C VAL A 17 5.23 -5.45 -10.07
N GLU A 18 5.66 -6.14 -11.13
CA GLU A 18 5.68 -5.59 -12.49
C GLU A 18 4.38 -5.84 -13.26
N ALA A 19 3.69 -6.95 -12.98
CA ALA A 19 2.40 -7.28 -13.59
C ALA A 19 1.25 -6.79 -12.70
N GLU A 20 0.07 -6.59 -13.31
CA GLU A 20 -1.17 -6.42 -12.55
C GLU A 20 -1.49 -7.70 -11.77
N VAL A 21 -0.98 -7.80 -10.55
CA VAL A 21 -1.39 -8.79 -9.57
C VAL A 21 -2.57 -8.21 -8.81
N LYS A 22 -3.69 -8.94 -8.77
CA LYS A 22 -4.86 -8.50 -8.01
C LYS A 22 -4.62 -8.71 -6.53
N ALA A 23 -4.92 -7.69 -5.72
CA ALA A 23 -5.03 -7.84 -4.28
C ALA A 23 -6.09 -8.90 -3.94
N ALA A 24 -5.70 -9.86 -3.11
CA ALA A 24 -6.60 -10.81 -2.49
C ALA A 24 -7.06 -10.33 -1.11
N GLU A 25 -6.22 -9.53 -0.44
CA GLU A 25 -6.47 -8.96 0.87
C GLU A 25 -5.84 -7.57 0.96
N THR A 26 -6.54 -6.62 1.59
CA THR A 26 -6.03 -5.28 1.89
C THR A 26 -6.11 -5.06 3.39
N ILE A 27 -4.98 -4.74 4.03
CA ILE A 27 -4.90 -4.55 5.48
C ILE A 27 -4.56 -3.09 5.77
N THR A 28 -5.36 -2.46 6.63
CA THR A 28 -5.03 -1.14 7.18
C THR A 28 -3.88 -1.26 8.19
N ILE A 29 -2.76 -0.62 7.90
CA ILE A 29 -1.55 -0.65 8.73
C ILE A 29 -1.62 0.43 9.82
N THR A 30 -2.02 1.63 9.40
CA THR A 30 -2.27 2.81 10.22
C THR A 30 -3.34 3.63 9.49
N PRO A 31 -4.09 4.53 10.15
CA PRO A 31 -5.07 5.36 9.45
C PRO A 31 -4.45 6.04 8.21
N GLY A 32 -5.10 5.87 7.07
CA GLY A 32 -4.67 6.40 5.77
C GLY A 32 -3.60 5.58 5.04
N VAL A 33 -3.09 4.48 5.60
CA VAL A 33 -2.10 3.60 4.94
C VAL A 33 -2.59 2.16 4.93
N HIS A 34 -2.68 1.59 3.73
CA HIS A 34 -3.16 0.24 3.49
C HIS A 34 -2.09 -0.57 2.75
N ALA A 35 -2.02 -1.87 3.03
CA ALA A 35 -1.13 -2.81 2.36
C ALA A 35 -1.94 -3.88 1.64
N ASP A 36 -1.64 -4.06 0.35
CA ASP A 36 -2.26 -5.07 -0.51
C ASP A 36 -1.41 -6.33 -0.54
N PHE A 37 -2.06 -7.46 -0.34
CA PHE A 37 -1.47 -8.79 -0.38
C PHE A 37 -2.10 -9.65 -1.46
N ASP A 38 -1.30 -10.45 -2.14
CA ASP A 38 -1.79 -11.48 -3.06
C ASP A 38 -2.33 -12.73 -2.32
N ARG A 39 -2.78 -13.72 -3.08
CA ARG A 39 -3.29 -14.99 -2.52
C ARG A 39 -2.25 -15.80 -1.76
N ASP A 40 -0.97 -15.57 -2.03
CA ASP A 40 0.16 -16.22 -1.36
C ASP A 40 0.65 -15.40 -0.15
N LYS A 41 -0.13 -14.39 0.28
CA LYS A 41 0.22 -13.45 1.35
C LYS A 41 1.50 -12.64 1.06
N ARG A 42 1.88 -12.46 -0.20
CA ARG A 42 3.00 -11.58 -0.57
C ARG A 42 2.50 -10.15 -0.67
N LEU A 43 3.27 -9.22 -0.12
CA LEU A 43 3.00 -7.79 -0.26
C LEU A 43 3.20 -7.39 -1.73
N ILE A 44 2.13 -6.87 -2.35
CA ILE A 44 2.16 -6.45 -3.76
C ILE A 44 2.03 -4.93 -3.92
N GLY A 45 1.46 -4.23 -2.94
CA GLY A 45 1.40 -2.77 -2.97
C GLY A 45 1.09 -2.10 -1.63
N ILE A 46 1.30 -0.78 -1.59
CA ILE A 46 0.87 0.11 -0.52
C ILE A 46 -0.01 1.21 -1.12
N GLU A 47 -1.14 1.46 -0.48
CA GLU A 47 -2.02 2.59 -0.77
C GLU A 47 -1.94 3.61 0.37
N VAL A 48 -1.80 4.88 0.03
CA VAL A 48 -1.81 6.01 0.96
C VAL A 48 -2.91 6.99 0.53
N ILE A 49 -3.90 7.17 1.39
CA ILE A 49 -5.01 8.11 1.24
C ILE A 49 -4.60 9.47 1.83
N ASP A 50 -5.17 10.55 1.30
CA ASP A 50 -4.84 11.93 1.66
C ASP A 50 -3.32 12.17 1.51
N ALA A 51 -2.75 11.64 0.43
CA ALA A 51 -1.31 11.57 0.25
C ALA A 51 -0.66 12.97 0.31
N SER A 52 -1.34 14.00 -0.19
CA SER A 52 -0.91 15.39 -0.12
C SER A 52 -0.67 15.89 1.31
N GLU A 53 -1.37 15.36 2.32
CA GLU A 53 -1.18 15.73 3.72
C GLU A 53 0.10 15.12 4.31
N ILE A 54 0.61 14.04 3.70
CA ILE A 54 1.71 13.26 4.24
C ILE A 54 3.00 13.39 3.39
N MET A 55 2.87 13.73 2.11
CA MET A 55 4.00 13.99 1.22
C MET A 55 4.93 15.07 1.80
N GLY A 56 6.24 14.81 1.73
CA GLY A 56 7.27 15.67 2.31
C GLY A 56 7.52 15.47 3.81
N LYS A 57 6.75 14.62 4.48
CA LYS A 57 7.00 14.20 5.88
C LYS A 57 7.64 12.80 5.90
N LYS A 58 8.41 12.51 6.96
CA LYS A 58 8.85 11.14 7.23
C LYS A 58 7.67 10.35 7.80
N ILE A 59 7.32 9.24 7.17
CA ILE A 59 6.33 8.27 7.67
C ILE A 59 7.08 6.97 7.98
N GLU A 60 6.73 6.33 9.08
CA GLU A 60 7.25 5.02 9.45
C GLU A 60 6.12 4.18 10.03
N PHE A 61 5.95 2.97 9.53
CA PHE A 61 4.95 2.02 10.00
C PHE A 61 5.51 0.60 9.94
N LYS A 62 4.92 -0.30 10.73
CA LYS A 62 5.27 -1.72 10.72
C LYS A 62 4.22 -2.48 9.95
N LEU A 63 4.64 -3.35 9.04
CA LEU A 63 3.75 -4.31 8.42
C LEU A 63 3.32 -5.34 9.48
N PRO A 64 2.05 -5.81 9.45
CA PRO A 64 1.59 -6.85 10.34
C PRO A 64 2.41 -8.13 10.09
N GLU A 65 2.65 -8.88 11.17
CA GLU A 65 3.14 -10.24 11.03
C GLU A 65 2.02 -11.06 10.38
N LEU A 66 2.18 -11.34 9.09
CA LEU A 66 1.33 -12.29 8.40
C LEU A 66 1.63 -13.67 8.97
N LEU A 67 0.76 -14.14 9.87
CA LEU A 67 0.83 -15.51 10.36
C LEU A 67 0.68 -16.45 9.15
N ALA A 68 1.76 -17.16 8.81
CA ALA A 68 1.68 -18.37 8.01
C ALA A 68 0.94 -19.39 8.88
N VAL A 69 -0.31 -19.70 8.50
CA VAL A 69 -1.10 -20.78 9.10
C VAL A 69 -0.80 -22.04 8.31
#